data_AF-A0A314YK98-F1
#
_entry.id   AF-A0A314YK98-F1
#
_cell.length_a   1.000
_cell.length_b   1.000
_cell.length_c   1.000
_cell.angle_alpha   90.00
_cell.angle_beta   90.00
_cell.angle_gamma   90.00
#
_symmetry.space_group_name_H-M   'P 1'
#
loop_
_entity.id
_entity.type
_entity.pdbx_description
1 polymer ?
#
loop_
_entity_poly.entity_id
_entity_poly.type
_entity_poly.pdbx_seq_one_letter_code
_entity_poly.pdbx_strand_id
1 'polypeptide(L)'
;MLWNQAPALKEWVMYHAWLGVERWFIYDNNSDDGIEDVVQELELQAYNVSRQSWPWIKTQEAGFSRCALRARDECHWVGFFDVDEFFYFPRAFRHHRGDGVPGENSLRNLVSNYSYSPTIGEIRTDCHSFGPSGLSSHPSQGVTVGYTCRLQGPERHKSIVRADLLDVTLLNVVHHFRLDKEDQNQGSKDRAPGLGTEAIEPPNWRLRFCEVWDTGLKDYVLGYFADPATGSLPWEKSLL
;
A
#
# COMPACT_ATOMS: atom_id res chain seq x y z
N MET A 1 7.10 -6.09 0.64
CA MET A 1 7.29 -7.55 0.79
C MET A 1 5.92 -8.14 1.09
N LEU A 2 5.56 -9.25 0.48
CA LEU A 2 4.25 -9.87 0.68
C LEU A 2 4.36 -11.37 0.84
N TRP A 3 3.30 -11.96 1.38
CA TRP A 3 3.01 -13.39 1.34
C TRP A 3 1.50 -13.54 1.22
N ASN A 4 1.05 -14.29 0.20
CA ASN A 4 -0.35 -14.58 -0.08
C ASN A 4 -1.26 -13.34 -0.11
N GLN A 5 -0.97 -12.43 -1.03
CA GLN A 5 -1.71 -11.16 -1.24
C GLN A 5 -2.29 -11.01 -2.65
N ALA A 6 -2.35 -12.09 -3.44
CA ALA A 6 -2.92 -12.08 -4.78
C ALA A 6 -4.34 -11.49 -4.85
N PRO A 7 -5.26 -11.74 -3.88
CA PRO A 7 -6.62 -11.19 -3.92
C PRO A 7 -6.71 -9.67 -3.90
N ALA A 8 -5.76 -8.98 -3.27
CA ALA A 8 -5.74 -7.51 -3.15
C ALA A 8 -4.80 -6.85 -4.17
N LEU A 9 -3.91 -7.61 -4.81
CA LEU A 9 -2.82 -7.05 -5.62
C LEU A 9 -3.33 -6.25 -6.83
N LYS A 10 -4.37 -6.73 -7.53
CA LYS A 10 -4.94 -6.01 -8.68
C LYS A 10 -5.54 -4.67 -8.27
N GLU A 11 -6.40 -4.69 -7.27
CA GLU A 11 -7.00 -3.49 -6.68
C GLU A 11 -5.91 -2.48 -6.30
N TRP A 12 -4.87 -2.95 -5.60
CA TRP A 12 -3.78 -2.12 -5.14
C TRP A 12 -2.98 -1.49 -6.29
N VAL A 13 -2.59 -2.26 -7.32
CA VAL A 13 -1.84 -1.74 -8.47
C VAL A 13 -2.69 -0.76 -9.28
N MET A 14 -3.91 -1.13 -9.64
CA MET A 14 -4.78 -0.31 -10.49
C MET A 14 -5.15 1.02 -9.82
N TYR A 15 -5.48 0.99 -8.52
CA TYR A 15 -5.79 2.19 -7.75
C TYR A 15 -4.58 3.14 -7.67
N HIS A 16 -3.39 2.63 -7.32
CA HIS A 16 -2.20 3.47 -7.20
C HIS A 16 -1.67 3.94 -8.56
N ALA A 17 -1.87 3.17 -9.62
CA ALA A 17 -1.56 3.60 -10.98
C ALA A 17 -2.37 4.84 -11.36
N TRP A 18 -3.66 4.86 -11.03
CA TRP A 18 -4.52 6.02 -11.26
C TRP A 18 -4.11 7.25 -10.42
N LEU A 19 -3.59 7.06 -9.21
CA LEU A 19 -2.95 8.14 -8.44
C LEU A 19 -1.63 8.65 -9.05
N GLY A 20 -1.09 7.95 -10.04
CA GLY A 20 0.11 8.32 -10.78
C GLY A 20 1.38 7.55 -10.37
N VAL A 21 1.26 6.38 -9.73
CA VAL A 21 2.40 5.47 -9.54
C VAL A 21 2.72 4.79 -10.88
N GLU A 22 4.01 4.71 -11.22
CA GLU A 22 4.46 4.26 -12.55
C GLU A 22 5.23 2.93 -12.51
N ARG A 23 5.73 2.51 -11.35
CA ARG A 23 6.62 1.35 -11.20
C ARG A 23 6.36 0.59 -9.89
N TRP A 24 6.32 -0.73 -9.95
CA TRP A 24 6.14 -1.59 -8.78
C TRP A 24 7.28 -2.61 -8.62
N PHE A 25 7.79 -2.72 -7.40
CA PHE A 25 8.77 -3.73 -6.99
C PHE A 25 8.16 -4.65 -5.94
N ILE A 26 7.71 -5.82 -6.38
CA ILE A 26 7.11 -6.84 -5.53
C ILE A 26 8.22 -7.78 -5.02
N TYR A 27 8.34 -7.86 -3.71
CA TYR A 27 9.20 -8.82 -3.02
C TYR A 27 8.31 -9.91 -2.46
N ASP A 28 8.25 -11.06 -3.15
CA ASP A 28 7.37 -12.16 -2.83
C ASP A 28 8.09 -13.22 -1.98
N ASN A 29 7.57 -13.46 -0.78
CA ASN A 29 8.10 -14.43 0.15
C ASN A 29 7.43 -15.81 -0.05
N ASN A 30 7.62 -16.40 -1.23
CA ASN A 30 7.12 -17.72 -1.62
C ASN A 30 5.59 -17.87 -1.46
N SER A 31 4.82 -16.96 -2.05
CA SER A 31 3.36 -17.08 -2.08
C SER A 31 2.89 -18.31 -2.89
N ASP A 32 1.78 -18.90 -2.47
CA ASP A 32 1.15 -20.08 -3.07
C ASP A 32 -0.32 -19.86 -3.48
N ASP A 33 -0.73 -18.59 -3.59
CA ASP A 33 -2.10 -18.15 -3.85
C ASP A 33 -2.37 -17.70 -5.30
N GLY A 34 -1.53 -18.13 -6.24
CA GLY A 34 -1.68 -17.78 -7.66
C GLY A 34 -1.15 -16.39 -8.04
N ILE A 35 -0.30 -15.77 -7.20
CA ILE A 35 0.23 -14.42 -7.46
C ILE A 35 0.95 -14.28 -8.82
N GLU A 36 1.54 -15.34 -9.35
CA GLU A 36 2.24 -15.30 -10.64
C GLU A 36 1.26 -14.98 -11.77
N ASP A 37 0.08 -15.60 -11.78
CA ASP A 37 -0.96 -15.37 -12.78
C ASP A 37 -1.47 -13.92 -12.69
N VAL A 38 -1.61 -13.39 -11.47
CA VAL A 38 -2.02 -12.00 -11.24
C VAL A 38 -0.97 -11.01 -11.72
N VAL A 39 0.32 -11.26 -11.48
CA VAL A 39 1.41 -10.39 -11.97
C VAL A 39 1.45 -10.41 -13.49
N GLN A 40 1.34 -11.59 -14.11
CA GLN A 40 1.30 -11.72 -15.56
C GLN A 40 0.10 -10.98 -16.17
N GLU A 41 -1.08 -11.07 -15.55
CA GLU A 41 -2.27 -10.33 -15.97
C GLU A 41 -2.03 -8.82 -15.95
N LEU A 42 -1.39 -8.30 -14.89
CA LEU A 42 -1.06 -6.87 -14.77
C LEU A 42 -0.02 -6.42 -15.82
N GLU A 43 0.98 -7.24 -16.11
CA GLU A 43 1.95 -6.97 -17.17
C GLU A 43 1.30 -6.92 -18.56
N LEU A 44 0.36 -7.82 -18.85
CA LEU A 44 -0.42 -7.81 -20.10
C LEU A 44 -1.27 -6.54 -20.26
N GLN A 45 -1.69 -5.93 -19.13
CA GLN A 45 -2.38 -4.64 -19.09
C GLN A 45 -1.40 -3.44 -19.13
N ALA A 46 -0.12 -3.69 -19.40
CA ALA A 46 0.95 -2.70 -19.47
C ALA A 46 1.30 -2.00 -18.13
N TYR A 47 0.95 -2.59 -17.00
CA TYR A 47 1.47 -2.14 -15.71
C TYR A 47 2.93 -2.60 -15.53
N ASN A 48 3.80 -1.68 -15.12
CA ASN A 48 5.22 -1.96 -14.97
C ASN A 48 5.52 -2.59 -13.59
N VAL A 49 5.09 -3.83 -13.42
CA VAL A 49 5.29 -4.62 -12.20
C VAL A 49 6.55 -5.46 -12.34
N SER A 50 7.29 -5.65 -11.24
CA SER A 50 8.39 -6.62 -11.19
C SER A 50 8.25 -7.48 -9.96
N ARG A 51 8.18 -8.80 -10.15
CA ARG A 51 8.20 -9.78 -9.06
C ARG A 51 9.63 -10.26 -8.81
N GLN A 52 10.04 -10.24 -7.55
CA GLN A 52 11.32 -10.74 -7.08
C GLN A 52 11.05 -11.79 -6.00
N SER A 53 11.54 -13.01 -6.21
CA SER A 53 11.53 -14.02 -5.16
C SER A 53 12.42 -13.55 -4.00
N TRP A 54 11.87 -13.63 -2.79
CA TRP A 54 12.53 -13.21 -1.56
C TRP A 54 12.26 -14.23 -0.43
N PRO A 55 12.87 -15.42 -0.48
CA PRO A 55 12.53 -16.56 0.38
C PRO A 55 13.01 -16.44 1.84
N TRP A 56 13.44 -15.26 2.28
CA TRP A 56 14.01 -15.06 3.62
C TRP A 56 12.94 -14.58 4.61
N ILE A 57 12.67 -15.40 5.61
CA ILE A 57 11.67 -15.15 6.65
C ILE A 57 12.08 -13.94 7.51
N LYS A 58 11.13 -13.04 7.80
CA LYS A 58 11.29 -11.85 8.66
C LYS A 58 12.38 -10.87 8.19
N THR A 59 12.53 -10.68 6.89
CA THR A 59 13.54 -9.79 6.32
C THR A 59 12.92 -8.58 5.60
N GLN A 60 11.81 -8.05 6.13
CA GLN A 60 11.09 -6.91 5.54
C GLN A 60 12.02 -5.70 5.34
N GLU A 61 12.77 -5.33 6.38
CA GLU A 61 13.69 -4.19 6.34
C GLU A 61 14.82 -4.38 5.30
N ALA A 62 15.37 -5.60 5.20
CA ALA A 62 16.36 -5.92 4.18
C ALA A 62 15.77 -5.86 2.77
N GLY A 63 14.51 -6.29 2.60
CA GLY A 63 13.75 -6.13 1.37
C GLY A 63 13.59 -4.65 0.98
N PHE A 64 13.30 -3.78 1.94
CA PHE A 64 13.21 -2.33 1.72
C PHE A 64 14.56 -1.74 1.31
N SER A 65 15.65 -2.06 2.01
CA SER A 65 16.99 -1.58 1.64
C SER A 65 17.38 -2.00 0.22
N ARG A 66 17.13 -3.27 -0.16
CA ARG A 66 17.42 -3.76 -1.51
C ARG A 66 16.55 -3.09 -2.56
N CYS A 67 15.27 -2.86 -2.25
CA CYS A 67 14.34 -2.15 -3.12
C CYS A 67 14.81 -0.73 -3.35
N ALA A 68 15.22 -0.02 -2.29
CA ALA A 68 15.70 1.36 -2.37
C ALA A 68 16.92 1.50 -3.28
N LEU A 69 17.88 0.57 -3.20
CA LEU A 69 19.04 0.54 -4.10
C LEU A 69 18.64 0.37 -5.55
N ARG A 70 17.74 -0.57 -5.84
CA ARG A 70 17.27 -0.82 -7.20
C ARG A 70 16.48 0.37 -7.74
N ALA A 71 15.57 0.89 -6.93
CA ALA A 71 14.70 1.98 -7.31
C ALA A 71 15.46 3.30 -7.51
N ARG A 72 16.65 3.46 -6.93
CA ARG A 72 17.51 4.64 -7.13
C ARG A 72 17.84 4.91 -8.59
N ASP A 73 17.99 3.85 -9.39
CA ASP A 73 18.34 3.97 -10.82
C ASP A 73 17.10 4.17 -11.72
N GLU A 74 15.91 3.82 -11.22
CA GLU A 74 14.65 3.81 -12.00
C GLU A 74 13.64 4.90 -11.55
N CYS A 75 13.75 5.42 -10.33
CA CYS A 75 12.73 6.23 -9.67
C CYS A 75 13.33 7.41 -8.88
N HIS A 76 12.72 8.59 -9.02
CA HIS A 76 13.09 9.76 -8.21
C HIS A 76 12.48 9.71 -6.79
N TRP A 77 11.24 9.22 -6.69
CA TRP A 77 10.52 9.03 -5.43
C TRP A 77 10.09 7.58 -5.31
N VAL A 78 10.18 7.04 -4.09
CA VAL A 78 9.88 5.65 -3.77
C VAL A 78 9.01 5.60 -2.52
N GLY A 79 7.86 4.94 -2.62
CA GLY A 79 6.97 4.66 -1.50
C GLY A 79 7.11 3.22 -1.02
N PHE A 80 6.98 3.01 0.29
CA PHE A 80 7.00 1.68 0.89
C PHE A 80 5.65 1.39 1.55
N PHE A 81 4.89 0.52 0.90
CA PHE A 81 3.50 0.18 1.26
C PHE A 81 3.34 -1.33 1.34
N ASP A 82 2.45 -1.77 2.23
CA ASP A 82 1.88 -3.10 2.19
C ASP A 82 0.75 -3.14 1.13
N VAL A 83 0.42 -4.32 0.61
CA VAL A 83 -0.51 -4.47 -0.54
C VAL A 83 -1.96 -4.12 -0.18
N ASP A 84 -2.30 -4.15 1.11
CA ASP A 84 -3.59 -3.77 1.65
C ASP A 84 -3.67 -2.29 2.08
N GLU A 85 -2.68 -1.47 1.72
CA GLU A 85 -2.60 -0.06 2.12
C GLU A 85 -2.81 0.90 0.95
N PHE A 86 -3.74 1.85 1.15
CA PHE A 86 -4.24 2.73 0.09
C PHE A 86 -4.01 4.20 0.44
N PHE A 87 -3.29 4.91 -0.42
CA PHE A 87 -3.09 6.34 -0.26
C PHE A 87 -4.37 7.10 -0.60
N TYR A 88 -4.86 7.98 0.28
CA TYR A 88 -6.16 8.65 0.12
C TYR A 88 -6.07 10.17 0.34
N PHE A 89 -6.72 10.95 -0.53
CA PHE A 89 -6.76 12.42 -0.48
C PHE A 89 -8.16 12.94 -0.05
N PRO A 90 -8.46 12.99 1.26
CA PRO A 90 -9.82 13.29 1.75
C PRO A 90 -10.34 14.68 1.36
N ARG A 91 -9.45 15.67 1.17
CA ARG A 91 -9.85 17.05 0.81
C ARG A 91 -10.12 17.23 -0.68
N ALA A 92 -9.42 16.50 -1.54
CA ALA A 92 -9.60 16.57 -2.99
C ALA A 92 -10.99 16.04 -3.40
N PHE A 93 -11.48 15.03 -2.68
CA PHE A 93 -12.82 14.49 -2.90
C PHE A 93 -13.95 15.43 -2.43
N ARG A 94 -13.76 16.14 -1.31
CA ARG A 94 -14.81 16.98 -0.71
C ARG A 94 -14.96 18.36 -1.34
N HIS A 95 -14.01 18.78 -2.18
CA HIS A 95 -14.03 20.09 -2.83
C HIS A 95 -13.71 19.97 -4.33
N HIS A 96 -14.75 19.87 -5.16
CA HIS A 96 -14.64 20.03 -6.61
C HIS A 96 -14.30 21.48 -6.96
N ARG A 97 -13.03 21.86 -6.89
CA ARG A 97 -12.53 23.15 -7.38
C ARG A 97 -11.33 22.92 -8.31
N GLY A 98 -11.58 22.41 -9.51
CA GLY A 98 -10.56 22.29 -10.55
C GLY A 98 -11.08 21.56 -11.80
N ASP A 99 -10.38 21.77 -12.92
CA ASP A 99 -10.53 20.98 -14.15
C ASP A 99 -9.76 19.66 -13.99
N GLY A 100 -10.42 18.51 -14.24
CA GLY A 100 -9.83 17.17 -14.15
C GLY A 100 -10.62 16.19 -13.26
N VAL A 101 -10.26 14.90 -13.29
CA VAL A 101 -10.84 13.88 -12.40
C VAL A 101 -10.14 13.98 -11.03
N PRO A 102 -10.86 14.32 -9.94
CA PRO A 102 -10.23 14.47 -8.63
C PRO A 102 -9.54 13.18 -8.19
N GLY A 103 -8.22 13.24 -8.00
CA GLY A 103 -7.41 12.10 -7.57
C GLY A 103 -6.51 11.51 -8.64
N GLU A 104 -6.86 11.65 -9.91
CA GLU A 104 -6.02 11.19 -11.01
C GLU A 104 -4.69 11.94 -10.99
N ASN A 105 -3.56 11.21 -11.02
CA ASN A 105 -2.21 11.76 -10.89
C ASN A 105 -1.96 12.60 -9.62
N SER A 106 -2.84 12.56 -8.63
CA SER A 106 -2.74 13.42 -7.44
C SER A 106 -1.48 13.15 -6.62
N LEU A 107 -1.06 11.88 -6.50
CA LEU A 107 0.17 11.53 -5.79
C LEU A 107 1.40 11.96 -6.59
N ARG A 108 1.38 11.78 -7.91
CA ARG A 108 2.43 12.28 -8.81
C ARG A 108 2.59 13.80 -8.72
N ASN A 109 1.48 14.53 -8.72
CA ASN A 109 1.46 15.98 -8.58
C ASN A 109 1.94 16.45 -7.20
N LEU A 110 1.65 15.68 -6.16
CA LEU A 110 2.17 15.96 -4.81
C LEU A 110 3.70 15.87 -4.79
N VAL A 111 4.28 14.77 -5.27
CA VAL A 111 5.74 14.55 -5.24
C VAL A 111 6.49 15.47 -6.21
N SER A 112 5.88 15.85 -7.33
CA SER A 112 6.51 16.77 -8.30
C SER A 112 6.79 18.15 -7.69
N ASN A 113 5.92 18.62 -6.79
CA ASN A 113 6.09 19.92 -6.11
C ASN A 113 7.35 19.97 -5.24
N TYR A 114 7.86 18.82 -4.80
CA TYR A 114 9.01 18.71 -3.93
C TYR A 114 10.25 18.14 -4.62
N SER A 115 10.14 17.71 -5.88
CA SER A 115 11.22 16.98 -6.58
C SER A 115 12.48 17.82 -6.76
N TYR A 116 12.36 19.15 -6.88
CA TYR A 116 13.49 20.06 -7.01
C TYR A 116 13.93 20.67 -5.67
N SER A 117 13.29 20.31 -4.56
CA SER A 117 13.67 20.84 -3.25
C SER A 117 15.01 20.25 -2.82
N PRO A 118 16.00 21.08 -2.44
CA PRO A 118 17.29 20.59 -1.96
C PRO A 118 17.24 20.04 -0.53
N THR A 119 16.15 20.26 0.21
CA THR A 119 16.04 19.94 1.64
C THR A 119 14.97 18.91 1.97
N ILE A 120 14.04 18.63 1.05
CA ILE A 120 12.92 17.71 1.31
C ILE A 120 13.24 16.35 0.68
N GLY A 121 13.53 15.38 1.54
CA GLY A 121 13.81 14.00 1.14
C GLY A 121 12.71 13.00 1.47
N GLU A 122 11.67 13.40 2.20
CA GLU A 122 10.62 12.49 2.65
C GLU A 122 9.28 13.21 2.81
N ILE A 123 8.22 12.53 2.38
CA ILE A 123 6.83 12.87 2.67
C ILE A 123 6.29 11.77 3.59
N ARG A 124 5.88 12.15 4.80
CA ARG A 124 5.23 11.24 5.76
C ARG A 124 3.73 11.47 5.75
N THR A 125 2.98 10.38 5.82
CA THR A 125 1.52 10.40 5.96
C THR A 125 1.08 9.49 7.09
N ASP A 126 0.00 9.86 7.77
CA ASP A 126 -0.60 9.04 8.82
C ASP A 126 -1.31 7.83 8.20
N CYS A 127 -1.20 6.67 8.86
CA CYS A 127 -1.80 5.43 8.43
C CYS A 127 -2.85 4.97 9.45
N HIS A 128 -4.07 4.77 8.96
CA HIS A 128 -5.19 4.29 9.76
C HIS A 128 -5.49 2.82 9.46
N SER A 129 -5.64 2.01 10.51
CA SER A 129 -5.94 0.58 10.39
C SER A 129 -7.44 0.34 10.35
N PHE A 130 -7.90 -0.29 9.27
CA PHE A 130 -9.28 -0.72 9.10
C PHE A 130 -9.48 -2.12 9.67
N GLY A 131 -10.56 -2.30 10.43
CA GLY A 131 -10.99 -3.59 10.94
C GLY A 131 -11.84 -4.38 9.94
N PRO A 132 -12.25 -5.61 10.29
CA PRO A 132 -13.01 -6.49 9.40
C PRO A 132 -14.39 -5.97 8.99
N SER A 133 -14.88 -4.91 9.64
CA SER A 133 -16.13 -4.22 9.27
C SER A 133 -17.36 -5.16 9.24
N GLY A 134 -17.37 -6.14 10.14
CA GLY A 134 -18.44 -7.14 10.26
C GLY A 134 -18.26 -8.38 9.38
N LEU A 135 -17.23 -8.42 8.53
CA LEU A 135 -16.93 -9.52 7.62
C LEU A 135 -16.10 -10.62 8.30
N SER A 136 -16.32 -11.87 7.87
CA SER A 136 -15.55 -13.05 8.30
C SER A 136 -14.74 -13.67 7.16
N SER A 137 -14.82 -13.10 5.96
CA SER A 137 -14.05 -13.51 4.78
C SER A 137 -13.61 -12.26 4.03
N HIS A 138 -12.58 -12.40 3.19
CA HIS A 138 -12.11 -11.31 2.34
C HIS A 138 -13.26 -10.77 1.47
N PRO A 139 -13.43 -9.44 1.37
CA PRO A 139 -14.47 -8.86 0.52
C PRO A 139 -14.18 -9.16 -0.96
N SER A 140 -15.21 -9.62 -1.68
CA SER A 140 -15.09 -9.95 -3.11
C SER A 140 -14.92 -8.73 -4.01
N GLN A 141 -15.40 -7.56 -3.57
CA GLN A 141 -15.29 -6.29 -4.30
C GLN A 141 -13.95 -5.57 -4.06
N GLY A 142 -13.08 -6.13 -3.21
CA GLY A 142 -11.84 -5.49 -2.79
C GLY A 142 -11.90 -4.87 -1.39
N VAL A 143 -10.73 -4.65 -0.81
CA VAL A 143 -10.55 -4.22 0.58
C VAL A 143 -10.98 -2.78 0.80
N THR A 144 -10.87 -1.92 -0.22
CA THR A 144 -11.23 -0.50 -0.12
C THR A 144 -12.73 -0.26 0.03
N VAL A 145 -13.55 -1.15 -0.56
CA VAL A 145 -15.02 -1.08 -0.50
C VAL A 145 -15.58 -1.96 0.61
N GLY A 146 -14.90 -3.07 0.92
CA GLY A 146 -15.32 -4.03 1.93
C GLY A 146 -15.06 -3.58 3.37
N TYR A 147 -13.95 -2.89 3.64
CA TYR A 147 -13.61 -2.44 4.98
C TYR A 147 -13.90 -0.95 5.15
N THR A 148 -14.88 -0.62 5.99
CA THR A 148 -15.39 0.75 6.21
C THR A 148 -15.45 1.14 7.68
N CYS A 149 -14.83 0.36 8.55
CA CYS A 149 -14.72 0.68 9.95
C CYS A 149 -13.27 0.56 10.41
N ARG A 150 -12.81 1.55 11.16
CA ARG A 150 -11.41 1.67 11.56
C ARG A 150 -11.24 2.16 12.98
N LEU A 151 -10.01 2.08 13.47
CA LEU A 151 -9.59 2.75 14.69
C LEU A 151 -9.63 4.28 14.50
N GLN A 152 -9.91 5.01 15.58
CA GLN A 152 -10.05 6.46 15.55
C GLN A 152 -8.71 7.14 15.28
N GLY A 153 -7.66 6.71 16.00
CA GLY A 153 -6.31 7.22 15.85
C GLY A 153 -5.54 6.56 14.70
N PRO A 154 -4.51 7.23 14.16
CA PRO A 154 -3.53 6.56 13.31
C PRO A 154 -2.62 5.66 14.17
N GLU A 155 -2.28 4.48 13.66
CA GLU A 155 -1.39 3.56 14.37
C GLU A 155 0.06 3.67 13.88
N ARG A 156 0.26 4.11 12.64
CA ARG A 156 1.56 4.14 11.96
C ARG A 156 1.64 5.34 11.02
N HIS A 157 2.79 5.49 10.38
CA HIS A 157 2.97 6.37 9.23
C HIS A 157 3.47 5.58 8.03
N LYS A 158 3.31 6.16 6.84
CA LYS A 158 3.95 5.71 5.61
C LYS A 158 4.84 6.81 5.08
N SER A 159 5.93 6.39 4.46
CA SER A 159 6.97 7.28 3.97
C SER A 159 7.15 7.12 2.47
N ILE A 160 7.18 8.25 1.78
CA ILE A 160 7.56 8.36 0.38
C ILE A 160 8.84 9.16 0.36
N VAL A 161 9.94 8.53 -0.04
CA VAL A 161 11.29 9.07 0.10
C VAL A 161 11.90 9.33 -1.27
N ARG A 162 12.79 10.30 -1.33
CA ARG A 162 13.67 10.51 -2.48
C ARG A 162 14.77 9.47 -2.48
N ALA A 163 14.84 8.67 -3.54
CA ALA A 163 15.78 7.56 -3.59
C ALA A 163 17.25 8.01 -3.58
N ASP A 164 17.53 9.23 -4.08
CA ASP A 164 18.86 9.82 -4.13
C ASP A 164 19.32 10.47 -2.82
N LEU A 165 18.39 10.75 -1.90
CA LEU A 165 18.66 11.38 -0.60
C LEU A 165 18.63 10.39 0.59
N LEU A 166 18.45 9.09 0.31
CA LEU A 166 18.55 8.07 1.33
C LEU A 166 19.99 7.93 1.83
N ASP A 167 20.14 7.79 3.14
CA ASP A 167 21.44 7.55 3.76
C ASP A 167 22.08 6.25 3.23
N VAL A 168 23.38 6.28 2.97
CA VAL A 168 24.13 5.16 2.36
C VAL A 168 24.09 3.87 3.19
N THR A 169 23.79 3.96 4.49
CA THR A 169 23.62 2.79 5.35
C THR A 169 22.31 2.05 5.09
N LEU A 170 21.32 2.71 4.45
CA LEU A 170 19.97 2.20 4.18
C LEU A 170 19.26 1.68 5.42
N LEU A 171 19.66 2.16 6.60
CA LEU A 171 19.05 1.80 7.86
C LEU A 171 17.60 2.26 7.86
N ASN A 172 16.73 1.27 7.97
CA ASN A 172 15.30 1.46 8.13
C ASN A 172 14.84 0.62 9.31
N VAL A 173 13.92 1.18 10.09
CA VAL A 173 13.16 0.46 11.13
C VAL A 173 11.74 0.47 10.64
N VAL A 174 11.06 -0.66 10.48
CA VAL A 174 9.70 -0.78 9.87
C VAL A 174 8.92 0.56 9.83
N HIS A 175 8.95 1.21 8.65
CA HIS A 175 8.41 2.52 8.23
C HIS A 175 9.15 3.84 8.58
N HIS A 176 10.34 3.81 9.18
CA HIS A 176 11.23 4.96 9.37
C HIS A 176 12.54 4.79 8.58
N PHE A 177 12.82 5.67 7.63
CA PHE A 177 14.11 5.74 6.94
C PHE A 177 15.01 6.81 7.56
N ARG A 178 16.31 6.52 7.70
CA ARG A 178 17.28 7.58 8.02
C ARG A 178 17.57 8.40 6.78
N LEU A 179 17.27 9.70 6.85
CA LEU A 179 17.75 10.71 5.90
C LEU A 179 19.12 11.21 6.37
N ASP A 180 19.91 11.76 5.45
CA ASP A 180 21.26 12.25 5.79
C ASP A 180 21.20 13.36 6.88
N LYS A 181 21.97 13.14 7.96
CA LYS A 181 22.10 13.83 9.27
C LYS A 181 21.13 13.43 10.41
N GLU A 182 21.62 12.46 11.22
CA GLU A 182 21.34 12.09 12.65
C GLU A 182 19.84 11.83 13.05
N ASP A 183 19.42 10.96 13.99
CA ASP A 183 20.04 10.27 15.12
C ASP A 183 19.22 9.00 15.54
N GLN A 184 19.70 8.25 16.55
CA GLN A 184 19.38 6.84 16.90
C GLN A 184 18.03 6.54 17.61
N ASN A 185 17.48 5.32 17.41
CA ASN A 185 16.85 4.44 18.42
C ASN A 185 16.47 3.06 17.82
N GLN A 186 16.66 1.96 18.57
CA GLN A 186 16.33 0.59 18.15
C GLN A 186 15.52 -0.15 19.23
N GLY A 187 14.50 -0.90 18.79
CA GLY A 187 13.92 -2.01 19.52
C GLY A 187 12.56 -2.48 19.00
N SER A 188 12.51 -3.47 18.10
CA SER A 188 11.34 -4.36 17.98
C SER A 188 11.76 -5.80 17.68
N LYS A 189 11.04 -6.75 18.29
CA LYS A 189 11.18 -8.21 18.14
C LYS A 189 9.85 -8.79 17.69
N ASP A 190 9.63 -8.96 16.38
CA ASP A 190 8.33 -9.45 15.91
C ASP A 190 8.31 -10.95 15.54
N ARG A 191 8.08 -11.74 16.59
CA ARG A 191 7.09 -12.83 16.78
C ARG A 191 7.61 -13.79 17.85
N ALA A 192 6.75 -14.09 18.82
CA ALA A 192 7.02 -14.99 19.94
C ALA A 192 7.22 -16.45 19.45
N PRO A 193 8.31 -17.13 19.86
CA PRO A 193 8.40 -18.58 19.76
C PRO A 193 7.32 -19.23 20.65
N GLY A 194 6.61 -20.24 20.15
CA GLY A 194 5.71 -21.06 20.97
C GLY A 194 4.20 -20.80 20.86
N LEU A 195 3.72 -20.13 19.80
CA LEU A 195 2.29 -20.17 19.47
C LEU A 195 1.95 -21.55 18.90
N GLY A 196 0.94 -22.22 19.47
CA GLY A 196 0.44 -23.51 18.99
C GLY A 196 0.00 -23.48 17.51
N THR A 197 -0.36 -24.65 16.96
CA THR A 197 -0.57 -24.83 15.51
C THR A 197 -1.97 -24.46 15.00
N GLU A 198 -2.93 -24.17 15.89
CA GLU A 198 -4.31 -23.88 15.52
C GLU A 198 -4.65 -22.40 15.70
N ALA A 199 -5.10 -21.75 14.63
CA ALA A 199 -5.65 -20.41 14.69
C ALA A 199 -7.14 -20.50 15.04
N ILE A 200 -7.55 -19.80 16.10
CA ILE A 200 -8.96 -19.66 16.49
C ILE A 200 -9.32 -18.17 16.38
N GLU A 201 -10.37 -17.86 15.63
CA GLU A 201 -10.95 -16.51 15.60
C GLU A 201 -11.75 -16.28 16.90
N PRO A 202 -11.44 -15.25 17.71
CA PRO A 202 -12.17 -14.96 18.93
C PRO A 202 -13.65 -14.60 18.66
N PRO A 203 -14.56 -14.82 19.63
CA PRO A 203 -15.92 -14.31 19.54
C PRO A 203 -15.95 -12.80 19.25
N ASN A 204 -16.83 -12.38 18.34
CA ASN A 204 -16.98 -10.99 17.88
C ASN A 204 -15.76 -10.38 17.17
N TRP A 205 -14.76 -11.16 16.75
CA TRP A 205 -13.58 -10.65 16.06
C TRP A 205 -13.93 -9.81 14.82
N ARG A 206 -14.91 -10.25 14.02
CA ARG A 206 -15.46 -9.49 12.89
C ARG A 206 -15.92 -8.06 13.23
N LEU A 207 -16.20 -7.75 14.50
CA LEU A 207 -16.64 -6.43 14.98
C LEU A 207 -15.52 -5.62 15.66
N ARG A 208 -14.28 -6.13 15.71
CA ARG A 208 -13.14 -5.47 16.36
C ARG A 208 -12.56 -4.35 15.48
N PHE A 209 -11.80 -3.46 16.11
CA PHE A 209 -11.11 -2.32 15.47
C PHE A 209 -12.06 -1.37 14.72
N CYS A 210 -13.30 -1.27 15.20
CA CYS A 210 -14.38 -0.51 14.59
C CYS A 210 -14.84 0.60 15.54
N GLU A 211 -14.05 1.66 15.63
CA GLU A 211 -14.33 2.82 16.48
C GLU A 211 -15.00 3.95 15.70
N VAL A 212 -14.63 4.09 14.42
CA VAL A 212 -15.15 5.11 13.51
C VAL A 212 -15.62 4.42 12.22
N TRP A 213 -16.86 4.71 11.83
CA TRP A 213 -17.35 4.42 10.48
C TRP A 213 -16.73 5.41 9.50
N ASP A 214 -15.93 4.91 8.57
CA ASP A 214 -15.22 5.71 7.58
C ASP A 214 -15.45 5.10 6.19
N THR A 215 -16.35 5.71 5.43
CA THR A 215 -16.66 5.32 4.04
C THR A 215 -15.91 6.16 3.01
N GLY A 216 -15.03 7.08 3.43
CA GLY A 216 -14.45 8.06 2.52
C GLY A 216 -13.74 7.42 1.33
N LEU A 217 -12.89 6.43 1.58
CA LEU A 217 -12.18 5.70 0.53
C LEU A 217 -13.13 4.83 -0.31
N LYS A 218 -14.14 4.20 0.32
CA LYS A 218 -15.17 3.44 -0.39
C LYS A 218 -15.95 4.32 -1.37
N ASP A 219 -16.46 5.44 -0.90
CA ASP A 219 -17.27 6.37 -1.69
C ASP A 219 -16.44 6.96 -2.84
N TYR A 220 -15.17 7.21 -2.58
CA TYR A 220 -14.20 7.63 -3.58
C TYR A 220 -13.97 6.57 -4.66
N VAL A 221 -13.70 5.33 -4.27
CA VAL A 221 -13.47 4.22 -5.20
C VAL A 221 -14.72 3.94 -6.05
N LEU A 222 -15.89 3.86 -5.43
CA LEU A 222 -17.14 3.66 -6.15
C LEU A 222 -17.46 4.84 -7.09
N GLY A 223 -17.17 6.07 -6.68
CA GLY A 223 -17.44 7.26 -7.48
C GLY A 223 -16.61 7.37 -8.77
N TYR A 224 -15.40 6.80 -8.79
CA TYR A 224 -14.48 6.96 -9.93
C TYR A 224 -14.18 5.68 -10.72
N PHE A 225 -14.29 4.50 -10.09
CA PHE A 225 -13.90 3.24 -10.72
C PHE A 225 -15.09 2.34 -11.05
N ALA A 226 -16.24 2.49 -10.38
CA ALA A 226 -17.37 1.61 -10.62
C ALA A 226 -17.96 1.86 -12.01
N ASP A 227 -18.14 0.79 -12.78
CA ASP A 227 -18.82 0.86 -14.06
C ASP A 227 -20.27 1.35 -13.88
N PRO A 228 -20.72 2.40 -14.59
CA PRO A 228 -22.05 2.98 -14.36
C PRO A 228 -23.23 2.04 -14.65
N ALA A 229 -23.03 1.01 -15.47
CA ALA A 229 -24.09 0.07 -15.87
C ALA A 229 -24.16 -1.15 -14.95
N THR A 230 -23.00 -1.66 -14.52
CA THR A 230 -22.88 -2.92 -13.78
C THR A 230 -22.52 -2.73 -12.31
N GLY A 231 -21.94 -1.57 -11.94
CA GLY A 231 -21.40 -1.29 -10.62
C GLY A 231 -20.10 -2.05 -10.31
N SER A 232 -19.59 -2.85 -11.24
CA SER A 232 -18.37 -3.63 -11.06
C SER A 232 -17.13 -2.76 -11.10
N LEU A 233 -16.15 -3.07 -10.26
CA LEU A 233 -14.85 -2.42 -10.26
C LEU A 233 -13.89 -3.09 -11.28
N PRO A 234 -12.88 -2.36 -11.79
CA PRO A 234 -12.00 -2.87 -12.84
C PRO A 234 -11.21 -4.14 -12.43
N TRP A 235 -10.87 -4.25 -11.15
CA TRP A 235 -10.12 -5.38 -10.59
C TRP A 235 -10.97 -6.62 -10.26
N GLU A 236 -12.30 -6.53 -10.32
CA GLU A 236 -13.19 -7.69 -10.10
C GLU A 236 -13.20 -8.64 -11.31
N LYS A 237 -12.74 -8.18 -12.47
CA LYS A 237 -12.70 -8.99 -13.70
C LYS A 237 -11.35 -9.70 -13.80
N SER A 238 -11.39 -11.00 -14.11
CA SER A 238 -10.22 -11.75 -14.56
C SER A 238 -10.14 -11.67 -16.08
N LEU A 239 -8.97 -11.35 -16.63
CA LEU A 239 -8.70 -11.49 -18.06
C LEU A 239 -8.28 -12.92 -18.45
N LEU A 240 -8.09 -13.81 -17.46
CA LEU A 240 -7.74 -15.22 -17.61
C LEU A 240 -8.85 -16.12 -17.07
#